data_AF-A0A1G6FFF3-F1
#
_entry.id   AF-A0A1G6FFF3-F1
#
_cell.length_a   1.000
_cell.length_b   1.000
_cell.length_c   1.000
_cell.angle_alpha   90.00
_cell.angle_beta   90.00
_cell.angle_gamma   90.00
#
_symmetry.space_group_name_H-M   'P 1'
#
loop_
_entity.id
_entity.type
_entity.pdbx_description
1 polymer ?
#
loop_
_entity_poly.entity_id
_entity_poly.type
_entity_poly.pdbx_seq_one_letter_code
_entity_poly.pdbx_strand_id
1 'polypeptide(L)'
;MFFEKIKEFFQRIFWKKPYPNPNRKPINLPAIEDKSPDKIIGMLRDDIPIWAWFDAMQATNEDGSWNIDALCALEKGHFDGFYMYRKEGDLLCKYDAYFFNNDDKFYLKLQEVREFKNSNVLELCNTDFKNARELFYDVEGLTDEQQCYIHDLTQEEMKEYLSHNIVLYVSEEHFKKKEEAN
;
A
#
# COMPACT_ATOMS: atom_id res chain seq x y z
N MET A 1 -11.14 17.20 26.77
CA MET A 1 -11.20 17.71 25.38
C MET A 1 -9.99 17.38 24.51
N PHE A 2 -8.77 17.23 25.03
CA PHE A 2 -7.59 16.89 24.20
C PHE A 2 -7.58 15.43 23.71
N PHE A 3 -8.08 14.50 24.52
CA PHE A 3 -8.12 13.06 24.20
C PHE A 3 -9.20 12.65 23.18
N GLU A 4 -10.29 13.39 23.05
CA GLU A 4 -11.35 13.05 22.07
C GLU A 4 -10.94 13.41 20.63
N LYS A 5 -10.23 14.52 20.43
CA LYS A 5 -9.69 14.90 19.11
C LYS A 5 -8.64 13.90 18.61
N ILE A 6 -7.88 13.28 19.51
CA ILE A 6 -6.88 12.25 19.16
C ILE A 6 -7.60 10.96 18.73
N LYS A 7 -8.64 10.54 19.46
CA LYS A 7 -9.48 9.40 19.05
C LYS A 7 -10.17 9.61 17.70
N GLU A 8 -10.71 10.80 17.45
CA GLU A 8 -11.31 11.14 16.15
C GLU A 8 -10.28 11.16 15.02
N PHE A 9 -9.03 11.54 15.30
CA PHE A 9 -7.95 11.52 14.31
C PHE A 9 -7.54 10.10 13.95
N PHE A 10 -7.34 9.22 14.94
CA PHE A 10 -7.02 7.80 14.70
C PHE A 10 -8.17 7.02 14.07
N GLN A 11 -9.43 7.30 14.44
CA GLN A 11 -10.60 6.71 13.78
C GLN A 11 -10.81 7.23 12.35
N ARG A 12 -10.43 8.49 12.04
CA ARG A 12 -10.57 9.07 10.70
C ARG A 12 -9.66 8.42 9.66
N ILE A 13 -8.45 8.02 10.03
CA ILE A 13 -7.45 7.49 9.09
C ILE A 13 -7.92 6.17 8.45
N PHE A 14 -8.66 5.35 9.20
CA PHE A 14 -9.08 4.02 8.74
C PHE A 14 -10.51 3.97 8.15
N TRP A 15 -11.44 4.83 8.60
CA TRP A 15 -12.88 4.64 8.31
C TRP A 15 -13.51 5.66 7.37
N LYS A 16 -12.86 6.79 7.05
CA LYS A 16 -13.44 7.83 6.18
C LYS A 16 -12.61 8.06 4.94
N LYS A 17 -12.49 7.05 4.10
CA LYS A 17 -11.95 7.23 2.76
C LYS A 17 -13.02 7.87 1.87
N PRO A 18 -12.67 8.94 1.11
CA PRO A 18 -13.64 9.69 0.33
C PRO A 18 -14.33 8.82 -0.72
N TYR A 19 -15.53 9.22 -1.13
CA TYR A 19 -16.22 8.60 -2.26
C TYR A 19 -15.43 8.81 -3.56
N PRO A 20 -15.44 7.85 -4.49
CA PRO A 20 -14.74 7.97 -5.78
C PRO A 20 -15.09 9.27 -6.50
N ASN A 21 -14.08 9.97 -7.00
CA ASN A 21 -14.27 11.03 -7.97
C ASN A 21 -14.45 10.42 -9.38
N PRO A 22 -15.62 10.58 -10.03
CA PRO A 22 -15.88 10.01 -11.35
C PRO A 22 -15.12 10.70 -12.50
N ASN A 23 -14.50 11.86 -12.27
CA ASN A 23 -13.85 12.67 -13.30
C ASN A 23 -12.32 12.59 -13.26
N ARG A 24 -11.76 11.42 -12.96
CA ARG A 24 -10.31 11.24 -12.79
C ARG A 24 -9.52 11.38 -14.09
N LYS A 25 -8.36 12.04 -13.97
CA LYS A 25 -7.31 12.06 -14.99
C LYS A 25 -6.25 11.00 -14.66
N PRO A 26 -5.49 10.51 -15.66
CA PRO A 26 -4.32 9.68 -15.42
C PRO A 26 -3.37 10.38 -14.45
N ILE A 27 -2.94 9.67 -13.41
CA ILE A 27 -1.96 10.18 -12.44
C ILE A 27 -0.58 9.87 -13.00
N ASN A 28 0.26 10.89 -13.14
CA ASN A 28 1.65 10.73 -13.53
C ASN A 28 2.52 10.95 -12.30
N LEU A 29 2.95 9.86 -11.66
CA LEU A 29 3.81 9.94 -10.48
C LEU A 29 5.28 10.06 -10.91
N PRO A 30 6.07 10.92 -10.27
CA PRO A 30 7.51 10.99 -10.52
C PRO A 30 8.22 9.71 -10.06
N ALA A 31 9.20 9.26 -10.85
CA ALA A 31 10.04 8.11 -10.53
C ALA A 31 11.05 8.44 -9.42
N ILE A 32 11.35 7.47 -8.56
CA ILE A 32 12.42 7.54 -7.57
C ILE A 32 13.73 7.15 -8.25
N GLU A 33 14.61 8.14 -8.47
CA GLU A 33 15.94 7.92 -9.05
C GLU A 33 16.90 7.26 -8.05
N ASP A 34 16.96 7.79 -6.82
CA ASP A 34 17.78 7.25 -5.73
C ASP A 34 16.97 6.28 -4.88
N LYS A 35 17.13 4.99 -5.14
CA LYS A 35 16.46 3.89 -4.43
C LYS A 35 17.23 3.44 -3.19
N SER A 36 18.19 4.23 -2.69
CA SER A 36 18.94 3.89 -1.49
C SER A 36 18.02 3.76 -0.26
N PRO A 37 18.29 2.83 0.67
CA PRO A 37 17.45 2.64 1.84
C PRO A 37 17.24 3.91 2.66
N ASP A 38 18.26 4.75 2.81
CA ASP A 38 18.17 6.01 3.56
C ASP A 38 17.17 6.99 2.92
N LYS A 39 17.15 7.07 1.59
CA LYS A 39 16.20 7.90 0.85
C LYS A 39 14.77 7.40 1.01
N ILE A 40 14.56 6.10 0.83
CA ILE A 40 13.26 5.43 0.99
C ILE A 40 12.72 5.61 2.43
N ILE A 41 13.56 5.39 3.44
CA ILE A 41 13.20 5.58 4.85
C ILE A 41 12.81 7.04 5.11
N GLY A 42 13.57 8.01 4.56
CA GLY A 42 13.25 9.43 4.67
C GLY A 42 11.89 9.76 4.09
N MET A 43 11.61 9.29 2.87
CA MET A 43 10.32 9.51 2.20
C MET A 43 9.14 8.94 3.00
N LEU A 44 9.25 7.71 3.49
CA LEU A 44 8.20 7.10 4.30
C LEU A 44 8.02 7.80 5.65
N ARG A 45 9.10 8.33 6.26
CA ARG A 45 9.01 9.11 7.51
C ARG A 45 8.29 10.45 7.31
N ASP A 46 8.46 11.04 6.14
CA ASP A 46 7.77 12.27 5.73
C ASP A 46 6.34 11.98 5.22
N ASP A 47 5.82 10.77 5.50
CA ASP A 47 4.50 10.28 5.09
C ASP A 47 4.27 10.32 3.56
N ILE A 48 5.33 10.24 2.77
CA ILE A 48 5.28 10.17 1.30
C ILE A 48 5.07 8.70 0.88
N PRO A 49 3.95 8.35 0.22
CA PRO A 49 3.73 7.00 -0.30
C PRO A 49 4.70 6.65 -1.42
N ILE A 50 5.12 5.38 -1.43
CA ILE A 50 5.99 4.80 -2.46
C ILE A 50 5.20 3.78 -3.25
N TRP A 51 5.21 3.92 -4.56
CA TRP A 51 4.54 3.03 -5.49
C TRP A 51 5.57 2.15 -6.16
N ALA A 52 5.34 0.85 -6.20
CA ALA A 52 6.20 -0.12 -6.85
C ALA A 52 5.43 -0.80 -7.97
N TRP A 53 5.99 -0.76 -9.18
CA TRP A 53 5.43 -1.41 -10.36
C TRP A 53 6.21 -2.69 -10.67
N PHE A 54 5.46 -3.79 -10.82
CA PHE A 54 5.95 -5.10 -11.20
C PHE A 54 5.41 -5.45 -12.58
N ASP A 55 6.31 -5.70 -13.53
CA ASP A 55 5.99 -6.04 -14.92
C ASP A 55 6.07 -7.56 -15.09
N ALA A 56 4.96 -8.18 -15.46
CA ALA A 56 4.90 -9.62 -15.67
C ALA A 56 5.77 -10.11 -16.84
N MET A 57 6.11 -9.25 -17.80
CA MET A 57 7.08 -9.57 -18.86
C MET A 57 8.50 -9.76 -18.30
N GLN A 58 8.73 -9.37 -17.03
CA GLN A 58 9.96 -9.57 -16.28
C GLN A 58 9.76 -10.56 -15.12
N ALA A 59 8.83 -11.51 -15.27
CA ALA A 59 8.56 -12.56 -14.27
C ALA A 59 9.77 -13.47 -13.96
N THR A 60 10.90 -13.29 -14.63
CA THR A 60 12.17 -13.92 -14.30
C THR A 60 13.20 -12.87 -13.92
N ASN A 61 13.85 -13.07 -12.78
CA ASN A 61 15.00 -12.28 -12.34
C ASN A 61 16.20 -12.52 -13.28
N GLU A 62 17.22 -11.67 -13.19
CA GLU A 62 18.46 -11.78 -13.99
C GLU A 62 19.20 -13.11 -13.78
N ASP A 63 19.03 -13.74 -12.61
CA ASP A 63 19.60 -15.05 -12.28
C ASP A 63 18.76 -16.24 -12.78
N GLY A 64 17.66 -15.97 -13.49
CA GLY A 64 16.75 -16.97 -14.04
C GLY A 64 15.74 -17.54 -13.03
N SER A 65 15.73 -17.08 -11.78
CA SER A 65 14.69 -17.42 -10.81
C SER A 65 13.37 -16.68 -11.08
N TRP A 66 12.25 -17.21 -10.59
CA TRP A 66 10.95 -16.57 -10.74
C TRP A 66 10.82 -15.33 -9.84
N ASN A 67 10.39 -14.22 -10.42
CA ASN A 67 9.92 -13.03 -9.69
C ASN A 67 8.50 -13.30 -9.20
N ILE A 68 8.38 -13.73 -7.95
CA ILE A 68 7.11 -14.13 -7.34
C ILE A 68 6.11 -12.96 -7.32
N ASP A 69 6.56 -11.73 -7.08
CA ASP A 69 5.68 -10.55 -7.07
C ASP A 69 5.07 -10.28 -8.46
N ALA A 70 5.87 -10.42 -9.52
CA ALA A 70 5.40 -10.32 -10.89
C ALA A 70 4.44 -11.47 -11.27
N LEU A 71 4.66 -12.69 -10.75
CA LEU A 71 3.72 -13.80 -10.92
C LEU A 71 2.40 -13.59 -10.16
N CYS A 72 2.45 -13.08 -8.93
CA CYS A 72 1.27 -12.73 -8.15
C CYS A 72 0.45 -11.60 -8.80
N ALA A 73 1.07 -10.72 -9.58
CA ALA A 73 0.37 -9.75 -10.41
C ALA A 73 -0.45 -10.43 -11.53
N LEU A 74 0.13 -11.45 -12.19
CA LEU A 74 -0.53 -12.21 -13.26
C LEU A 74 -1.76 -13.00 -12.80
N GLU A 75 -1.70 -13.62 -11.62
CA GLU A 75 -2.81 -14.43 -11.07
C GLU A 75 -4.10 -13.62 -10.89
N LYS A 76 -3.99 -12.29 -10.82
CA LYS A 76 -5.12 -11.36 -10.64
C LYS A 76 -5.71 -10.86 -11.96
N GLY A 77 -5.26 -11.38 -13.10
CA GLY A 77 -5.77 -11.02 -14.43
C GLY A 77 -5.24 -9.70 -14.97
N HIS A 78 -4.18 -9.14 -14.37
CA HIS A 78 -3.53 -7.91 -14.81
C HIS A 78 -2.12 -8.20 -15.30
N PHE A 79 -1.73 -7.58 -16.42
CA PHE A 79 -0.38 -7.69 -16.98
C PHE A 79 0.69 -7.01 -16.10
N ASP A 80 0.26 -6.06 -15.26
CA ASP A 80 1.10 -5.23 -14.41
C ASP A 80 0.53 -5.20 -12.99
N GLY A 81 1.39 -5.35 -11.99
CA GLY A 81 1.04 -5.24 -10.57
C GLY A 81 1.53 -3.93 -9.98
N PHE A 82 0.68 -3.23 -9.25
CA PHE A 82 1.05 -2.01 -8.54
C PHE A 82 0.83 -2.19 -7.04
N TYR A 83 1.90 -2.04 -6.26
CA TYR A 83 1.83 -1.98 -4.81
C TYR A 83 2.13 -0.57 -4.32
N MET A 84 1.40 -0.12 -3.31
CA MET A 84 1.67 1.13 -2.62
C MET A 84 2.10 0.84 -1.19
N TYR A 85 3.22 1.42 -0.78
CA TYR A 85 3.78 1.35 0.56
C TYR A 85 3.64 2.72 1.19
N ARG A 86 3.03 2.76 2.37
CA ARG A 86 2.86 4.02 3.12
C ARG A 86 3.02 3.78 4.61
N LYS A 87 3.45 4.82 5.30
CA LYS A 87 3.43 4.86 6.75
C LYS A 87 2.04 5.30 7.23
N GLU A 88 1.51 4.58 8.21
CA GLU A 88 0.27 4.94 8.90
C GLU A 88 0.50 4.95 10.41
N GLY A 89 0.73 6.13 10.98
CA GLY A 89 1.22 6.25 12.35
C GLY A 89 2.55 5.51 12.50
N ASP A 90 2.57 4.44 13.32
CA ASP A 90 3.76 3.60 13.53
C ASP A 90 3.74 2.29 12.74
N LEU A 91 2.87 2.19 11.73
CA LEU A 91 2.74 1.01 10.87
C LEU A 91 3.28 1.30 9.47
N LEU A 92 3.81 0.26 8.84
CA LEU A 92 4.16 0.22 7.43
C LEU A 92 3.14 -0.67 6.72
N CYS A 93 2.34 -0.08 5.85
CA CYS A 93 1.24 -0.75 5.19
C CYS A 93 1.53 -0.93 3.70
N LYS A 94 1.37 -2.16 3.21
CA LYS A 94 1.41 -2.52 1.78
C LYS A 94 0.00 -2.67 1.27
N TYR A 95 -0.35 -1.88 0.26
CA TYR A 95 -1.62 -1.93 -0.44
C TYR A 95 -1.43 -2.48 -1.85
N ASP A 96 -2.40 -3.23 -2.30
CA ASP A 96 -2.52 -3.75 -3.66
C ASP A 96 -3.51 -2.93 -4.47
N ALA A 97 -3.10 -2.57 -5.68
CA ALA A 97 -3.96 -1.98 -6.69
C ALA A 97 -4.89 -3.05 -7.26
N TYR A 98 -6.16 -2.96 -6.89
CA TYR A 98 -7.21 -3.84 -7.36
C TYR A 98 -8.17 -3.11 -8.28
N PHE A 99 -8.47 -3.72 -9.43
CA PHE A 99 -9.50 -3.25 -10.36
C PHE A 99 -10.67 -4.23 -10.33
N PHE A 100 -11.89 -3.73 -10.08
CA PHE A 100 -13.06 -4.57 -10.21
C PHE A 100 -13.44 -4.70 -11.69
N ASN A 101 -13.71 -5.93 -12.10
CA ASN A 101 -14.32 -6.21 -13.39
C ASN A 101 -15.58 -5.34 -13.57
N ASN A 102 -15.58 -4.49 -14.60
CA ASN A 102 -16.69 -3.64 -15.08
C ASN A 102 -16.83 -2.21 -14.49
N ASP A 103 -15.91 -1.69 -13.66
CA ASP A 103 -16.05 -0.32 -13.13
C ASP A 103 -14.92 0.64 -13.53
N ASP A 104 -13.86 0.20 -14.22
CA ASP A 104 -12.63 1.00 -14.52
C ASP A 104 -12.04 1.74 -13.30
N LYS A 105 -12.50 1.40 -12.10
CA LYS A 105 -12.17 2.07 -10.85
C LYS A 105 -11.02 1.34 -10.18
N PHE A 106 -10.09 2.16 -9.73
CA PHE A 106 -8.88 1.77 -9.04
C PHE A 106 -9.10 1.78 -7.53
N TYR A 107 -8.87 0.64 -6.88
CA TYR A 107 -9.01 0.46 -5.43
C TYR A 107 -7.71 -0.02 -4.80
N LEU A 108 -7.38 0.50 -3.61
CA LEU A 108 -6.27 0.04 -2.78
C LEU A 108 -6.76 -0.94 -1.72
N LYS A 109 -6.34 -2.19 -1.81
CA LYS A 109 -6.66 -3.24 -0.82
C LYS A 109 -5.46 -3.43 0.10
N LEU A 110 -5.64 -3.27 1.41
CA LEU A 110 -4.55 -3.56 2.36
C LEU A 110 -4.15 -5.04 2.23
N GLN A 111 -2.87 -5.34 2.11
CA GLN A 111 -2.39 -6.73 1.98
C GLN A 111 -1.55 -7.12 3.18
N GLU A 112 -0.59 -6.26 3.54
CA GLU A 112 0.35 -6.54 4.61
C GLU A 112 0.52 -5.32 5.49
N VAL A 113 0.71 -5.59 6.78
CA VAL A 113 1.06 -4.58 7.77
C VAL A 113 2.30 -5.08 8.52
N ARG A 114 3.27 -4.20 8.68
CA ARG A 114 4.46 -4.40 9.52
C ARG A 114 4.60 -3.21 10.46
N GLU A 115 5.41 -3.35 11.51
CA GLU A 115 5.81 -2.18 12.29
C GLU A 115 6.69 -1.27 11.44
N PHE A 116 6.53 0.04 11.58
CA PHE A 116 7.41 1.01 10.93
C PHE A 116 8.75 1.08 11.66
N LYS A 117 9.69 0.24 11.23
CA LYS A 117 11.08 0.17 11.72
C LYS A 117 12.05 0.14 10.55
N ASN A 118 13.23 0.74 10.73
CA ASN A 118 14.27 0.76 9.68
C ASN A 118 14.62 -0.64 9.16
N SER A 119 14.60 -1.67 10.01
CA SER A 119 14.85 -3.06 9.61
C SER A 119 13.81 -3.57 8.60
N ASN A 120 12.53 -3.25 8.81
CA ASN A 120 11.44 -3.69 7.94
C ASN A 120 11.47 -2.93 6.60
N VAL A 121 11.83 -1.64 6.63
CA VAL A 121 12.04 -0.87 5.38
C VAL A 121 13.25 -1.39 4.61
N LEU A 122 14.34 -1.74 5.30
CA LEU A 122 15.53 -2.32 4.67
C LEU A 122 15.22 -3.69 4.04
N GLU A 123 14.37 -4.50 4.67
CA GLU A 123 13.88 -5.75 4.09
C GLU A 123 13.13 -5.48 2.77
N LEU A 124 12.17 -4.56 2.75
CA LEU A 124 11.46 -4.16 1.52
C LEU A 124 12.41 -3.68 0.42
N CYS A 125 13.46 -2.93 0.79
CA CYS A 125 14.48 -2.48 -0.16
C CYS A 125 15.20 -3.66 -0.83
N ASN A 126 15.38 -4.76 -0.11
CA ASN A 126 16.09 -5.95 -0.59
C ASN A 126 15.19 -7.00 -1.22
N THR A 127 13.86 -6.91 -1.00
CA THR A 127 12.86 -7.79 -1.59
C THR A 127 12.07 -7.03 -2.68
N ASP A 128 10.96 -6.41 -2.29
CA ASP A 128 9.92 -5.92 -3.18
C ASP A 128 10.48 -4.80 -4.08
N PHE A 129 11.22 -3.85 -3.51
CA PHE A 129 11.76 -2.70 -4.26
C PHE A 129 12.92 -3.06 -5.18
N LYS A 130 13.67 -4.10 -4.82
CA LYS A 130 14.75 -4.62 -5.67
C LYS A 130 14.17 -5.28 -6.93
N ASN A 131 13.04 -5.96 -6.79
CA ASN A 131 12.38 -6.70 -7.86
C ASN A 131 11.36 -5.84 -8.64
N ALA A 132 11.04 -4.65 -8.14
CA ALA A 132 10.19 -3.71 -8.84
C ALA A 132 10.90 -3.14 -10.07
N ARG A 133 10.20 -3.12 -11.20
CA ARG A 133 10.66 -2.49 -12.43
C ARG A 133 10.94 -1.01 -12.19
N GLU A 134 9.99 -0.34 -11.55
CA GLU A 134 10.07 1.08 -11.27
C GLU A 134 9.44 1.41 -9.93
N LEU A 135 10.01 2.41 -9.26
CA LEU A 135 9.46 2.98 -8.04
C LEU A 135 9.06 4.42 -8.33
N PHE A 136 7.90 4.81 -7.82
CA PHE A 136 7.38 6.17 -7.92
C PHE A 136 7.05 6.69 -6.52
N TYR A 137 6.88 8.00 -6.40
CA TYR A 137 6.47 8.63 -5.15
C TYR A 137 5.37 9.64 -5.36
N ASP A 138 4.55 9.82 -4.34
CA ASP A 138 3.43 10.74 -4.37
C ASP A 138 3.59 11.85 -3.34
N VAL A 139 4.32 12.91 -3.71
CA VAL A 139 4.57 14.06 -2.81
C VAL A 139 3.38 15.02 -2.74
N GLU A 140 2.50 14.99 -3.73
CA GLU A 140 1.35 15.90 -3.85
C GLU A 140 0.06 15.29 -3.27
N GLY A 141 0.13 14.07 -2.71
CA GLY A 141 -1.03 13.37 -2.17
C GLY A 141 -2.07 13.06 -3.25
N LEU A 142 -1.66 12.91 -4.51
CA LEU A 142 -2.52 12.63 -5.66
C LEU A 142 -3.32 11.34 -5.48
N THR A 143 -2.80 10.44 -4.64
CA THR A 143 -3.35 9.14 -4.33
C THR A 143 -4.07 9.08 -2.98
N ASP A 144 -4.09 10.17 -2.20
CA ASP A 144 -4.82 10.22 -0.92
C ASP A 144 -6.33 10.04 -1.11
N GLU A 145 -6.86 10.52 -2.24
CA GLU A 145 -8.26 10.32 -2.61
C GLU A 145 -8.51 8.96 -3.30
N GLN A 146 -7.50 8.13 -3.53
CA GLN A 146 -7.71 6.81 -4.13
C GLN A 146 -8.55 5.95 -3.21
N GLN A 147 -9.58 5.35 -3.81
CA GLN A 147 -10.49 4.49 -3.07
C GLN A 147 -9.65 3.39 -2.46
N CYS A 148 -9.72 3.20 -1.15
CA CYS A 148 -9.22 1.98 -0.58
C CYS A 148 -10.40 1.17 -0.07
N TYR A 149 -10.23 -0.14 0.01
CA TYR A 149 -11.20 -0.98 0.70
C TYR A 149 -11.33 -0.53 2.15
N ILE A 150 -12.56 -0.55 2.64
CA ILE A 150 -12.84 -0.41 4.07
C ILE A 150 -12.55 -1.77 4.68
N HIS A 151 -11.64 -1.80 5.63
CA HIS A 151 -11.43 -2.95 6.49
C HIS A 151 -11.80 -2.58 7.93
N ASP A 152 -12.00 -3.58 8.78
CA ASP A 152 -12.40 -3.35 10.16
C ASP A 152 -11.28 -3.40 11.19
N LEU A 153 -10.06 -3.74 10.76
CA LEU A 153 -8.87 -3.72 11.61
C LEU A 153 -8.55 -2.30 12.09
N THR A 154 -8.38 -2.18 13.41
CA THR A 154 -7.87 -0.99 14.09
C THR A 154 -6.34 -1.03 14.20
N GLN A 155 -5.72 0.14 14.37
CA GLN A 155 -4.28 0.21 14.57
C GLN A 155 -3.83 -0.54 15.83
N GLU A 156 -4.65 -0.50 16.89
CA GLU A 156 -4.40 -1.21 18.14
C GLU A 156 -4.37 -2.72 17.94
N GLU A 157 -5.36 -3.30 17.23
CA GLU A 157 -5.40 -4.73 16.91
C GLU A 157 -4.19 -5.16 16.07
N MET A 158 -3.81 -4.36 15.07
CA MET A 158 -2.62 -4.64 14.26
C MET A 158 -1.34 -4.60 15.09
N LYS A 159 -1.19 -3.59 15.96
CA LYS A 159 -0.02 -3.46 16.85
C LYS A 159 0.06 -4.61 17.86
N GLU A 160 -1.07 -5.02 18.44
CA GLU A 160 -1.13 -6.16 19.35
C GLU A 160 -0.68 -7.45 18.65
N TYR A 161 -1.17 -7.69 17.43
CA TYR A 161 -0.74 -8.84 16.64
C TYR A 161 0.76 -8.79 16.34
N LEU A 162 1.27 -7.63 15.90
CA LEU A 162 2.67 -7.42 15.53
C LEU A 162 3.64 -7.45 16.73
N SER A 163 3.15 -7.32 17.96
CA SER A 163 4.00 -7.50 19.15
C SER A 163 4.52 -8.94 19.28
N HIS A 164 3.90 -9.90 18.59
CA HIS A 164 4.28 -11.32 18.56
C HIS A 164 4.64 -11.83 17.16
N ASN A 165 4.44 -11.03 16.11
CA ASN A 165 4.58 -11.45 14.71
C ASN A 165 5.29 -10.37 13.90
N ILE A 166 6.07 -10.77 12.89
CA ILE A 166 6.85 -9.82 12.07
C ILE A 166 5.96 -9.08 11.05
N VAL A 167 4.94 -9.77 10.54
CA VAL A 167 4.02 -9.29 9.51
C VAL A 167 2.61 -9.78 9.80
N LEU A 168 1.62 -8.93 9.54
CA LEU A 168 0.20 -9.27 9.50
C LEU A 168 -0.24 -9.28 8.04
N TYR A 169 -0.68 -10.44 7.55
CA TYR A 169 -1.37 -10.55 6.26
C TYR A 169 -2.87 -10.33 6.46
N VAL A 170 -3.45 -9.40 5.71
CA VAL A 170 -4.87 -9.04 5.84
C VAL A 170 -5.71 -9.92 4.92
N SER A 171 -6.41 -10.88 5.51
CA SER A 171 -7.31 -11.82 4.84
C SER A 171 -8.59 -11.13 4.34
N GLU A 172 -9.29 -11.80 3.41
CA GLU A 172 -10.51 -11.26 2.78
C GLU A 172 -11.64 -10.94 3.76
N GLU A 173 -11.70 -11.66 4.88
CA GLU A 173 -12.73 -11.54 5.91
C GLU A 173 -12.76 -10.17 6.61
N HIS A 174 -11.63 -9.45 6.59
CA HIS A 174 -11.54 -8.12 7.17
C HIS A 174 -12.11 -7.02 6.26
N PHE A 175 -12.34 -7.31 4.97
CA PHE A 175 -12.87 -6.33 4.04
C PHE A 175 -14.39 -6.31 4.06
N LYS A 176 -14.94 -5.17 4.46
CA LYS A 176 -16.38 -4.96 4.45
C LYS A 176 -16.79 -4.43 3.08
N LYS A 177 -17.78 -5.07 2.45
CA LYS A 177 -18.54 -4.41 1.38
C LYS A 177 -19.13 -3.16 2.01
N LYS A 178 -18.89 -2.00 1.41
CA LYS A 178 -19.50 -0.75 1.81
C LYS A 178 -21.01 -0.88 1.56
N GLU A 179 -21.76 -1.45 2.51
CA GLU A 179 -23.19 -1.22 2.57
C GLU A 179 -23.38 0.29 2.68
N GLU A 180 -24.24 0.82 1.82
CA GLU A 180 -24.56 2.22 1.62
C GLU A 180 -24.49 2.97 2.96
N ALA A 181 -23.37 3.68 3.15
CA ALA A 181 -23.19 4.54 4.31
C ALA A 181 -24.21 5.68 4.17
N ASN A 182 -25.35 5.51 4.82
CA ASN A 182 -26.32 6.57 5.10
C ASN A 182 -25.65 7.76 5.79
#